data_AF-A0AAE9T0W8-F1
#
_entry.id   AF-A0AAE9T0W8-F1
#
_cell.length_a   1.000
_cell.length_b   1.000
_cell.length_c   1.000
_cell.angle_alpha   90.00
_cell.angle_beta   90.00
_cell.angle_gamma   90.00
#
_symmetry.space_group_name_H-M   'P 1'
#
loop_
_entity.id
_entity.type
_entity.pdbx_description
1 polymer ?
#
loop_
_entity_poly.entity_id
_entity_poly.type
_entity_poly.pdbx_seq_one_letter_code
_entity_poly.pdbx_strand_id
1 'polypeptide(L)'
;MMQTLATQRLVVFGKAASALLKRHFLKRSSASAESNWIKGQAFINRSRNMSFLAQAERDTDGFWYYRICARTGTGSGNYRFEHLNTPREAFINWRQALKAGEYLAQQLATLRYRFQ
;
A
#
# COMPACT_ATOMS: atom_id res chain seq x y z
N MET A 1 -8.22 -14.29 -36.89
CA MET A 1 -7.72 -13.94 -35.55
C MET A 1 -8.71 -12.97 -34.91
N MET A 2 -9.48 -13.40 -33.89
CA MET A 2 -10.45 -12.53 -33.22
C MET A 2 -9.87 -12.02 -31.90
N GLN A 3 -9.87 -10.69 -31.72
CA GLN A 3 -9.51 -10.01 -30.48
C GLN A 3 -10.72 -9.95 -29.56
N THR A 4 -10.60 -10.50 -28.35
CA THR A 4 -11.61 -10.39 -27.29
C THR A 4 -11.44 -9.06 -26.55
N LEU A 5 -12.39 -8.14 -26.76
CA LEU A 5 -12.51 -6.90 -25.99
C LEU A 5 -13.02 -7.23 -24.57
N ALA A 6 -12.18 -6.98 -23.56
CA ALA A 6 -12.57 -7.12 -22.16
C ALA A 6 -13.46 -5.94 -21.75
N THR A 7 -14.78 -6.13 -21.80
CA THR A 7 -15.77 -5.17 -21.31
C THR A 7 -15.68 -5.04 -19.79
N GLN A 8 -15.12 -3.94 -19.28
CA GLN A 8 -15.21 -3.62 -17.85
C GLN A 8 -16.65 -3.19 -17.52
N ARG A 9 -17.38 -4.03 -16.78
CA ARG A 9 -18.69 -3.68 -16.22
C ARG A 9 -18.50 -2.97 -14.88
N LEU A 10 -18.85 -1.69 -14.82
CA LEU A 10 -18.94 -0.94 -13.58
C LEU A 10 -20.19 -1.41 -12.82
N VAL A 11 -20.02 -2.13 -11.72
CA VAL A 11 -21.12 -2.52 -10.83
C VAL A 11 -21.25 -1.47 -9.74
N VAL A 12 -22.32 -0.68 -9.79
CA VAL A 12 -22.64 0.32 -8.75
C VAL A 12 -23.43 -0.36 -7.64
N PHE A 13 -22.78 -0.59 -6.50
CA PHE A 13 -23.45 -1.13 -5.32
C PHE A 13 -24.17 -0.01 -4.55
N GLY A 14 -25.47 -0.21 -4.28
CA GLY A 14 -26.24 0.68 -3.40
C GLY A 14 -25.68 0.71 -1.98
N LYS A 15 -25.96 1.78 -1.21
CA LYS A 15 -25.40 2.03 0.14
C LYS A 15 -25.50 0.81 1.08
N ALA A 16 -26.59 0.05 1.02
CA ALA A 16 -26.80 -1.16 1.83
C ALA A 16 -25.86 -2.32 1.44
N ALA A 17 -25.67 -2.56 0.14
CA ALA A 17 -24.73 -3.55 -0.37
C ALA A 17 -23.27 -3.16 -0.07
N SER A 18 -22.96 -1.86 -0.11
CA SER A 18 -21.64 -1.33 0.26
C SER A 18 -21.36 -1.52 1.77
N ALA A 19 -22.37 -1.36 2.63
CA ALA A 19 -22.25 -1.61 4.06
C ALA A 19 -22.10 -3.11 4.41
N LEU A 20 -22.82 -3.99 3.71
CA LEU A 20 -22.66 -5.44 3.84
C LEU A 20 -21.30 -5.91 3.36
N LEU A 21 -20.80 -5.37 2.24
CA LEU A 21 -19.45 -5.64 1.76
C LEU A 21 -18.40 -5.14 2.75
N LYS A 22 -18.55 -3.93 3.33
CA LYS A 22 -17.68 -3.45 4.41
C LYS A 22 -17.70 -4.41 5.60
N ARG A 23 -18.86 -4.86 6.04
CA ARG A 23 -19.00 -5.73 7.22
C ARG A 23 -18.44 -7.13 6.98
N HIS A 24 -18.60 -7.69 5.77
CA HIS A 24 -18.00 -8.96 5.38
C HIS A 24 -16.50 -8.87 5.13
N PHE A 25 -15.99 -7.76 4.58
CA PHE A 25 -14.54 -7.52 4.45
C PHE A 25 -13.88 -7.29 5.82
N LEU A 26 -14.52 -6.55 6.73
CA LEU A 26 -14.01 -6.37 8.10
C LEU A 26 -14.04 -7.67 8.93
N LYS A 27 -14.95 -8.61 8.65
CA LYS A 27 -14.97 -9.92 9.33
C LYS A 27 -13.99 -10.94 8.75
N ARG A 28 -13.46 -10.73 7.54
CA ARG A 28 -12.49 -11.63 6.91
C ARG A 28 -11.04 -11.25 7.22
N SER A 29 -10.80 -10.19 8.00
CA SER A 29 -9.47 -9.80 8.49
C SER A 29 -9.11 -10.42 9.84
N SER A 30 -9.82 -11.45 10.30
CA SER A 30 -9.51 -12.18 11.55
C SER A 30 -9.14 -13.65 11.33
N ALA A 31 -8.82 -14.05 10.09
CA ALA A 31 -8.42 -15.43 9.78
C ALA A 31 -7.54 -15.52 8.50
N SER A 32 -6.46 -14.76 8.45
CA SER A 32 -5.30 -15.08 7.62
C SER A 32 -4.11 -15.07 8.57
N ALA A 33 -3.41 -16.20 8.66
CA ALA A 33 -2.26 -16.41 9.54
C ALA A 33 -1.39 -15.16 9.67
N GLU A 34 -1.11 -14.76 10.91
CA GLU A 34 -0.15 -13.74 11.36
C GLU A 34 0.58 -12.99 10.23
N SER A 35 -0.12 -12.06 9.59
CA SER A 35 0.56 -11.06 8.79
C SER A 35 1.34 -10.22 9.79
N ASN A 36 2.64 -10.50 9.98
CA ASN A 36 3.58 -9.72 10.79
C ASN A 36 3.73 -8.27 10.30
N TRP A 37 2.82 -7.79 9.47
CA TRP A 37 2.89 -6.50 8.84
C TRP A 37 1.50 -5.93 8.54
N ILE A 38 1.42 -4.61 8.56
CA ILE A 38 0.22 -3.78 8.41
C ILE A 38 0.49 -2.76 7.30
N LYS A 39 -0.41 -2.71 6.30
CA LYS A 39 -0.34 -1.76 5.18
C LYS A 39 -0.90 -0.41 5.58
N GLY A 40 -0.21 0.64 5.17
CA GLY A 40 -0.66 2.03 5.29
C GLY A 40 -1.28 2.54 4.00
N GLN A 41 -1.42 3.86 3.95
CA GLN A 41 -1.87 4.55 2.75
C GLN A 41 -0.80 4.54 1.64
N ALA A 42 -1.26 4.42 0.38
CA ALA A 42 -0.43 4.61 -0.79
C ALA A 42 -0.46 6.08 -1.25
N PHE A 43 0.71 6.63 -1.55
CA PHE A 43 0.90 7.98 -2.05
C PHE A 43 1.40 7.93 -3.49
N ILE A 44 0.66 8.55 -4.40
CA ILE A 44 1.03 8.60 -5.82
C ILE A 44 1.76 9.92 -6.07
N ASN A 45 2.89 9.87 -6.76
CA ASN A 45 3.62 11.07 -7.11
C ASN A 45 2.84 11.93 -8.12
N ARG A 46 3.22 13.21 -8.27
CA ARG A 46 2.50 14.14 -9.17
C ARG A 46 2.45 13.65 -10.63
N SER A 47 3.49 12.98 -11.11
CA SER A 47 3.56 12.43 -12.47
C SER A 47 2.67 11.21 -12.70
N ARG A 48 2.12 10.62 -11.63
CA ARG A 48 1.37 9.35 -11.61
C ARG A 48 2.14 8.12 -12.09
N ASN A 49 3.44 8.26 -12.39
CA ASN A 49 4.30 7.17 -12.83
C ASN A 49 4.93 6.41 -11.65
N MET A 50 4.81 6.93 -10.43
CA MET A 50 5.36 6.31 -9.24
C MET A 50 4.39 6.38 -8.06
N SER A 51 4.40 5.37 -7.21
CA SER A 51 3.69 5.42 -5.93
C SER A 51 4.48 4.75 -4.82
N PHE A 52 4.28 5.22 -3.62
CA PHE A 52 4.96 4.79 -2.40
C PHE A 52 3.92 4.29 -1.40
N LEU A 53 4.19 3.15 -0.79
CA LEU A 53 3.31 2.52 0.20
C LEU A 53 4.13 2.26 1.47
N ALA A 54 3.61 2.72 2.60
CA ALA A 54 4.18 2.37 3.91
C ALA A 54 3.65 1.01 4.37
N GLN A 55 4.52 0.23 5.01
CA GLN A 55 4.16 -0.99 5.71
C GLN A 55 4.82 -0.95 7.09
N ALA A 56 4.08 -1.25 8.15
CA ALA A 56 4.65 -1.48 9.46
C ALA A 56 4.82 -2.99 9.64
N GLU A 57 6.00 -3.48 9.99
CA GLU A 57 6.29 -4.89 10.24
C GLU A 57 6.81 -5.10 11.65
N ARG A 58 6.50 -6.26 12.23
CA ARG A 58 7.03 -6.67 13.53
C ARG A 58 8.20 -7.62 13.31
N ASP A 59 9.34 -7.32 13.93
CA ASP A 59 10.49 -8.22 13.91
C ASP A 59 10.52 -9.11 15.17
N THR A 60 11.42 -10.08 15.17
CA THR A 60 11.72 -11.04 16.23
C THR A 60 12.13 -10.40 17.55
N ASP A 61 12.66 -9.17 17.52
CA ASP A 61 12.96 -8.35 18.69
C ASP A 61 11.70 -7.79 19.39
N GLY A 62 10.53 -8.00 18.80
CA GLY A 62 9.23 -7.60 19.33
C GLY A 62 8.86 -6.15 19.02
N PHE A 63 9.76 -5.37 18.43
CA PHE A 63 9.51 -3.99 17.98
C PHE A 63 8.88 -3.95 16.60
N TRP A 64 8.31 -2.78 16.29
CA TRP A 64 7.73 -2.47 14.99
C TRP A 64 8.66 -1.58 14.19
N TYR A 65 8.80 -1.87 12.91
CA TYR A 65 9.60 -1.12 11.95
C TYR A 65 8.71 -0.71 10.79
N TYR A 66 9.05 0.38 10.10
CA TYR A 66 8.42 0.66 8.82
C TYR A 66 9.31 0.24 7.66
N ARG A 67 8.67 -0.18 6.57
CA ARG A 67 9.27 -0.34 5.25
C ARG A 67 8.51 0.51 4.25
N ILE A 68 9.23 1.02 3.25
CA ILE A 68 8.61 1.71 2.13
C ILE A 68 8.71 0.84 0.89
N CYS A 69 7.57 0.62 0.28
CA CYS A 69 7.45 -0.06 -0.99
C CYS A 69 7.25 0.98 -2.09
N ALA A 70 8.14 1.03 -3.07
CA ALA A 70 7.99 1.84 -4.27
C ALA A 70 7.41 1.02 -5.42
N ARG A 71 6.62 1.67 -6.26
CA ARG A 71 6.10 1.12 -7.51
C ARG A 71 6.37 2.12 -8.61
N THR A 72 6.97 1.67 -9.69
CA THR A 72 7.20 2.43 -10.93
C THR A 72 6.41 1.82 -12.08
N GLY A 73 5.71 2.64 -12.87
CA GLY A 73 5.08 2.21 -14.13
C GLY A 73 3.63 2.66 -14.32
N THR A 74 3.17 2.57 -15.58
CA THR A 74 1.87 3.05 -16.06
C THR A 74 0.92 1.94 -16.52
N GLY A 75 1.34 0.67 -16.59
CA GLY A 75 0.59 -0.39 -17.29
C GLY A 75 0.70 -1.81 -16.70
N SER A 76 -0.25 -2.68 -17.06
CA SER A 76 -0.73 -3.81 -16.25
C SER A 76 0.24 -4.98 -15.99
N GLY A 77 1.39 -5.02 -16.68
CA GLY A 77 2.12 -6.25 -16.95
C GLY A 77 3.36 -6.55 -16.10
N ASN A 78 3.99 -5.56 -15.44
CA ASN A 78 5.27 -5.75 -14.72
C ASN A 78 5.26 -5.07 -13.35
N TYR A 79 4.24 -5.36 -12.54
CA TYR A 79 4.03 -4.72 -11.25
C TYR A 79 4.62 -5.52 -10.10
N ARG A 80 5.81 -5.12 -9.63
CA ARG A 80 6.27 -5.51 -8.30
C ARG A 80 6.57 -4.25 -7.50
N PHE A 81 6.09 -4.25 -6.26
CA PHE A 81 6.51 -3.27 -5.28
C PHE A 81 7.92 -3.66 -4.84
N GLU A 82 8.87 -2.76 -5.05
CA GLU A 82 10.24 -2.93 -4.58
C GLU A 82 10.39 -2.28 -3.21
N HIS A 83 11.11 -2.94 -2.32
CA HIS A 83 11.39 -2.39 -1.00
C HIS A 83 12.54 -1.39 -1.13
N LEU A 84 12.29 -0.15 -0.74
CA LEU A 84 13.34 0.85 -0.64
C LEU A 84 14.19 0.54 0.59
N ASN A 85 15.49 0.82 0.48
CA ASN A 85 16.37 0.79 1.64
C ASN A 85 16.04 2.00 2.53
N THR A 86 15.37 1.76 3.64
CA THR A 86 14.97 2.81 4.60
C THR A 86 15.67 2.62 5.94
N PRO A 87 15.92 3.71 6.70
CA PRO A 87 16.45 3.60 8.05
C PRO A 87 15.58 2.66 8.89
N ARG A 88 16.23 1.73 9.60
CA ARG A 88 15.56 0.79 10.48
C ARG A 88 15.34 1.46 11.84
N GLU A 89 14.22 2.17 11.96
CA GLU A 89 13.81 2.81 13.20
C GLU A 89 12.81 1.92 13.96
N ALA A 90 13.07 1.69 15.24
CA ALA A 90 12.26 0.82 16.10
C ALA A 90 11.15 1.61 16.80
N PHE A 91 9.95 1.06 16.78
CA PHE A 91 8.76 1.63 17.42
C PHE A 91 8.11 0.61 18.35
N ILE A 92 7.52 1.11 19.44
CA ILE A 92 6.86 0.26 20.45
C ILE A 92 5.55 -0.32 19.90
N ASN A 93 4.88 0.40 18.99
CA ASN A 93 3.63 -0.06 18.40
C ASN A 93 3.57 0.20 16.90
N TRP A 94 2.75 -0.60 16.22
CA TRP A 94 2.57 -0.53 14.78
C TRP A 94 2.03 0.82 14.28
N ARG A 95 1.23 1.54 15.08
CA ARG A 95 0.63 2.81 14.66
C ARG A 95 1.69 3.89 14.51
N GLN A 96 2.67 3.92 15.40
CA GLN A 96 3.80 4.85 15.33
C GLN A 96 4.68 4.54 14.12
N ALA A 97 5.08 3.27 13.95
CA ALA A 97 5.83 2.84 12.77
C ALA A 97 5.09 3.20 11.48
N LEU A 98 3.80 2.91 11.41
CA LEU A 98 2.99 3.17 10.23
C LEU A 98 2.90 4.67 9.91
N LYS A 99 2.65 5.50 10.93
CA LYS A 99 2.56 6.96 10.76
C LYS A 99 3.90 7.56 10.30
N ALA A 100 5.03 7.08 10.85
CA ALA A 100 6.35 7.49 10.41
C ALA A 100 6.62 7.09 8.95
N GLY A 101 6.29 5.85 8.60
CA GLY A 101 6.39 5.36 7.22
C GLY A 101 5.50 6.12 6.25
N GLU A 102 4.26 6.46 6.64
CA GLU A 102 3.34 7.25 5.80
C GLU A 102 3.85 8.66 5.56
N TYR A 103 4.43 9.29 6.59
CA TYR A 103 5.07 10.60 6.44
C TYR A 103 6.24 10.54 5.43
N LEU A 104 7.10 9.52 5.53
CA LEU A 104 8.20 9.33 4.59
C LEU A 104 7.68 9.00 3.17
N ALA A 105 6.67 8.14 3.04
CA ALA A 105 6.05 7.81 1.75
C ALA A 105 5.46 9.06 1.07
N GLN A 106 4.83 9.94 1.86
CA GLN A 106 4.30 11.22 1.38
C GLN A 106 5.44 12.16 0.93
N GLN A 107 6.53 12.22 1.70
CA GLN A 107 7.71 12.99 1.30
C GLN A 107 8.29 12.45 -0.03
N LEU A 108 8.44 11.14 -0.18
CA LEU A 108 8.90 10.51 -1.43
C LEU A 108 7.96 10.78 -2.61
N ALA A 109 6.64 10.78 -2.39
CA ALA A 109 5.67 11.14 -3.43
C ALA A 109 5.76 12.62 -3.87
N THR A 110 6.20 13.50 -2.97
CA THR A 110 6.36 14.93 -3.22
C THR A 110 7.78 15.32 -3.66
N LEU A 111 8.76 14.42 -3.46
CA LEU A 111 10.12 14.55 -3.99
C LEU A 111 10.07 14.49 -5.53
N ARG A 112 9.92 15.66 -6.12
CA ARG A 112 10.22 15.91 -7.52
C ARG A 112 11.71 15.59 -7.68
N TYR A 113 12.04 14.56 -8.46
CA TYR A 113 13.39 14.37 -8.98
C TYR A 113 13.92 15.75 -9.40
N ARG A 114 14.86 16.29 -8.62
CA ARG A 114 15.62 17.51 -8.92
C ARG A 114 16.64 17.28 -10.03
N PHE A 115 16.60 16.12 -10.67
CA PHE A 115 17.36 15.78 -11.86
C PHE A 115 16.39 15.93 -13.03
N GLN A 116 16.29 17.17 -13.54
CA GLN A 116 15.92 17.42 -14.93
C GLN A 116 17.15 17.19 -15.80
#